data_AF-A0A9Q8LAK5-F1
#
_entry.id   AF-A0A9Q8LAK5-F1
#
_cell.length_a   1.000
_cell.length_b   1.000
_cell.length_c   1.000
_cell.angle_alpha   90.00
_cell.angle_beta   90.00
_cell.angle_gamma   90.00
#
_symmetry.space_group_name_H-M   'P 1'
#
loop_
_entity.id
_entity.type
_entity.pdbx_description
1 polymer ?
#
loop_
_entity_poly.entity_id
_entity_poly.type
_entity_poly.pdbx_seq_one_letter_code
_entity_poly.pdbx_strand_id
1 'polypeptide(L)'
;MKRDTLHYAQRGAEGAFEDDGSDIQGFDAERMRDSTLLSAQEEKKLLRRIDWRIMPLCSVMFLLKNLDSDNTSNARIMNKGTAQNIMTELAMTADEYTLLTALYYIPYIIFEAPSNLLLKSMKPSVWHNLSGVFGGIFAYAFDTASGEAGSSGWQLLFLFEGLVTVVFAAVVYFCLPDFPDTAGWLSGKERAFVKDRLPQTAPRADELKL
;
A
#
# COMPACT_ATOMS: atom_id res chain seq x y z
N MET A 1 -6.27 -28.87 43.33
CA MET A 1 -6.23 -28.01 42.12
C MET A 1 -4.86 -27.35 42.09
N LYS A 2 -3.87 -27.96 41.41
CA LYS A 2 -2.49 -27.47 41.36
C LYS A 2 -2.45 -26.20 40.51
N ARG A 3 -2.35 -25.04 41.16
CA ARG A 3 -1.72 -23.85 40.61
C ARG A 3 -0.22 -24.10 40.80
N ASP A 4 0.61 -23.97 39.76
CA ASP A 4 2.08 -23.77 39.81
C ASP A 4 2.82 -24.55 38.71
N THR A 5 2.51 -24.27 37.45
CA THR A 5 3.41 -24.61 36.34
C THR A 5 3.27 -23.54 35.27
N LEU A 6 3.70 -22.33 35.62
CA LEU A 6 3.91 -21.26 34.64
C LEU A 6 5.27 -21.50 34.00
N HIS A 7 5.28 -21.98 32.76
CA HIS A 7 6.49 -22.12 31.97
C HIS A 7 6.82 -20.75 31.35
N TYR A 8 7.89 -20.11 31.80
CA TYR A 8 8.37 -18.84 31.24
C TYR A 8 9.48 -19.11 30.22
N ALA A 9 9.28 -18.65 28.99
CA ALA A 9 10.32 -18.65 27.96
C ALA A 9 11.07 -17.31 28.00
N GLN A 10 12.37 -17.34 28.30
CA GLN A 10 13.20 -16.14 28.28
C GLN A 10 13.59 -15.79 26.84
N ARG A 11 13.19 -14.61 26.34
CA ARG A 11 13.50 -14.15 24.98
C ARG A 11 15.01 -14.15 24.72
N GLY A 12 15.45 -14.77 23.62
CA GLY A 12 16.87 -14.82 23.22
C GLY A 12 17.75 -15.79 24.01
N ALA A 13 17.19 -16.64 24.88
CA ALA A 13 17.96 -17.69 25.54
C ALA A 13 18.21 -18.87 24.58
N GLU A 14 19.47 -19.24 24.35
CA GLU A 14 19.81 -20.49 23.68
C GLU A 14 19.68 -21.65 24.68
N GLY A 15 18.53 -22.31 24.67
CA GLY A 15 18.26 -23.50 25.47
C GLY A 15 17.20 -24.35 24.80
N ALA A 16 17.49 -25.64 24.63
CA ALA A 16 16.53 -26.60 24.09
C ALA A 16 15.30 -26.63 25.00
N PHE A 17 14.15 -26.21 24.47
CA PHE A 17 12.87 -26.49 25.09
C PHE A 17 12.69 -28.01 25.00
N GLU A 18 12.94 -28.72 26.10
CA GLU A 18 12.61 -30.13 26.21
C GLU A 18 11.09 -30.25 26.11
N ASP A 19 10.65 -30.95 25.06
CA ASP A 19 9.27 -31.37 24.94
C ASP A 19 9.03 -32.45 26.00
N ASP A 20 8.41 -32.07 27.12
CA ASP A 20 8.07 -32.99 28.22
C ASP A 20 6.92 -33.96 27.82
N GLY A 21 6.48 -33.95 26.55
CA GLY A 21 5.46 -34.85 26.03
C GLY A 21 4.07 -34.61 26.62
N SER A 22 3.87 -33.49 27.32
CA SER A 22 2.57 -33.08 27.84
C SER A 22 1.78 -32.37 26.74
N ASP A 23 0.79 -33.07 26.18
CA ASP A 23 -0.10 -32.56 25.15
C ASP A 23 -1.09 -31.55 25.76
N ILE A 24 -0.66 -30.29 25.84
CA ILE A 24 -1.51 -29.17 26.24
C ILE A 24 -2.28 -28.71 24.99
N GLN A 25 -3.61 -28.83 25.01
CA GLN A 25 -4.45 -28.43 23.88
C GLN A 25 -4.21 -26.96 23.48
N GLY A 26 -3.65 -26.74 22.29
CA GLY A 26 -3.30 -25.41 21.76
C GLY A 26 -1.87 -24.94 22.06
N PHE A 27 -1.06 -25.75 22.75
CA PHE A 27 0.38 -25.52 22.93
C PHE A 27 1.15 -26.06 21.74
N ASP A 28 1.90 -25.17 21.08
CA ASP A 28 2.79 -25.52 19.99
C ASP A 28 4.21 -25.10 20.39
N ALA A 29 5.03 -26.10 20.72
CA ALA A 29 6.38 -25.91 21.23
C ALA A 29 7.34 -25.33 20.17
N GLU A 30 7.10 -25.58 18.88
CA GLU A 30 7.87 -24.95 17.80
C GLU A 30 7.49 -23.47 17.68
N ARG A 31 6.20 -23.16 17.77
CA ARG A 31 5.70 -21.79 17.68
C ARG A 31 6.17 -20.90 18.86
N MET A 32 6.17 -21.44 20.08
CA MET A 32 6.74 -20.73 21.24
C MET A 32 8.25 -20.51 21.13
N ARG A 33 8.99 -21.50 20.59
CA ARG A 33 10.40 -21.34 20.24
C ARG A 33 10.60 -20.19 19.25
N ASP A 34 9.83 -20.18 18.17
CA ASP A 34 9.92 -19.19 17.10
C ASP A 34 9.62 -17.76 17.58
N SER A 35 8.60 -17.60 18.43
CA SER A 35 8.24 -16.31 19.06
C SER A 35 9.33 -15.72 19.98
N THR A 36 10.27 -16.56 20.45
CA THR A 36 11.34 -16.15 21.38
C THR A 36 12.71 -16.06 20.73
N LEU A 37 12.81 -16.32 19.40
CA LEU A 37 14.04 -16.28 18.63
C LEU A 37 14.72 -14.91 18.61
N LEU A 38 13.94 -13.83 18.72
CA LEU A 38 14.44 -12.45 18.67
C LEU A 38 14.30 -11.78 20.03
N SER A 39 15.34 -11.06 20.45
CA SER A 39 15.24 -10.12 21.57
C SER A 39 14.29 -8.96 21.24
N ALA A 40 13.78 -8.27 22.26
CA ALA A 40 12.89 -7.12 22.06
C ALA A 40 13.53 -5.99 21.22
N GLN A 41 14.86 -5.84 21.29
CA GLN A 41 15.59 -4.86 20.48
C GLN A 41 15.66 -5.28 19.01
N GLU A 42 15.89 -6.56 18.75
CA GLU A 42 15.93 -7.12 17.39
C GLU A 42 14.56 -7.13 16.73
N GLU A 43 13.50 -7.49 17.47
CA GLU A 43 12.11 -7.40 17.02
C GLU A 43 11.78 -5.96 16.59
N LYS A 44 12.05 -4.97 17.45
CA LYS A 44 11.76 -3.56 17.12
C LYS A 44 12.51 -3.09 15.89
N LYS A 45 13.77 -3.50 15.72
CA LYS A 45 14.59 -3.18 14.54
C LYS A 45 14.04 -3.84 13.28
N LEU A 46 13.60 -5.10 13.38
CA LEU A 46 12.97 -5.85 12.32
C LEU A 46 11.65 -5.18 11.87
N LEU A 47 10.75 -4.88 12.81
CA LEU A 47 9.47 -4.22 12.50
C LEU A 47 9.68 -2.87 11.85
N ARG A 48 10.60 -2.04 12.37
CA ARG A 48 10.94 -0.76 11.74
C ARG A 48 11.49 -0.95 10.31
N ARG A 49 12.25 -2.01 10.05
CA ARG A 49 12.78 -2.30 8.71
C ARG A 49 11.69 -2.79 7.76
N ILE A 50 10.71 -3.55 8.25
CA ILE A 50 9.50 -3.92 7.52
C ILE A 50 8.70 -2.67 7.17
N ASP A 51 8.39 -1.83 8.17
CA ASP A 51 7.63 -0.59 7.98
C ASP A 51 8.32 0.34 6.98
N TRP A 52 9.64 0.51 7.07
CA TRP A 52 10.38 1.34 6.12
C TRP A 52 10.37 0.86 4.67
N ARG A 53 9.99 -0.40 4.42
CA ARG A 53 9.85 -0.94 3.07
C ARG A 53 8.41 -0.91 2.58
N ILE A 54 7.47 -1.23 3.45
CA ILE A 54 6.04 -1.31 3.09
C ILE A 54 5.39 0.08 3.11
N MET A 55 5.64 0.89 4.14
CA MET A 55 4.98 2.19 4.31
C MET A 55 5.23 3.14 3.14
N PRO A 56 6.46 3.36 2.63
CA PRO A 56 6.67 4.27 1.52
C PRO A 56 5.97 3.80 0.24
N LEU A 57 5.94 2.49 -0.01
CA LEU A 57 5.26 1.93 -1.16
C LEU A 57 3.75 2.16 -1.09
N CYS A 58 3.14 1.85 0.05
CA CYS A 58 1.73 2.12 0.29
C CYS A 58 1.40 3.61 0.23
N SER A 59 2.29 4.47 0.72
CA SER A 59 2.15 5.92 0.62
C SER A 59 2.16 6.42 -0.82
N VAL A 60 3.08 5.90 -1.65
CA VAL A 60 3.12 6.25 -3.09
C VAL A 60 1.90 5.71 -3.82
N MET A 61 1.47 4.47 -3.56
CA MET A 61 0.23 3.93 -4.10
C MET A 61 -0.98 4.81 -3.74
N PHE A 62 -1.06 5.21 -2.47
CA PHE A 62 -2.13 6.07 -2.01
C PHE A 62 -2.06 7.45 -2.66
N LEU A 63 -0.87 8.01 -2.84
CA LEU A 63 -0.68 9.29 -3.55
C LEU A 63 -1.16 9.19 -5.00
N LEU A 64 -0.69 8.19 -5.76
CA LEU A 64 -1.08 7.98 -7.16
C LEU A 64 -2.60 7.80 -7.29
N LYS A 65 -3.22 7.02 -6.40
CA LYS A 65 -4.67 6.82 -6.36
C LYS A 65 -5.47 8.12 -6.16
N ASN A 66 -4.94 9.09 -5.43
CA ASN A 66 -5.63 10.38 -5.25
C ASN A 66 -5.28 11.40 -6.35
N LEU A 67 -4.14 11.22 -7.03
CA LEU A 67 -3.64 12.12 -8.06
C LEU A 67 -4.61 12.25 -9.25
N ASP A 68 -5.25 11.15 -9.66
CA ASP A 68 -6.22 11.15 -10.78
C ASP A 68 -7.40 12.12 -10.53
N SER A 69 -7.88 12.16 -9.28
CA SER A 69 -8.98 13.03 -8.87
C SER A 69 -8.56 14.51 -8.85
N ASP A 70 -7.33 14.78 -8.41
CA ASP A 70 -6.76 16.13 -8.40
C ASP A 70 -6.50 16.63 -9.83
N ASN A 71 -5.97 15.76 -10.70
CA ASN A 71 -5.70 16.06 -12.09
C ASN A 71 -6.98 16.29 -12.90
N THR A 72 -8.06 15.57 -12.62
CA THR A 72 -9.39 15.88 -13.18
C THR A 72 -9.81 17.31 -12.83
N SER A 73 -9.66 17.71 -11.57
CA SER A 73 -10.00 19.08 -11.15
C SER A 73 -9.11 20.14 -11.83
N ASN A 74 -7.81 19.87 -11.98
CA ASN A 74 -6.87 20.76 -12.65
C ASN A 74 -7.12 20.85 -14.16
N ALA A 75 -7.41 19.73 -14.84
CA ALA A 75 -7.67 19.68 -16.28
C ALA A 75 -8.79 20.63 -16.69
N ARG A 76 -9.81 20.82 -15.84
CA ARG A 76 -10.91 21.77 -16.08
C ARG A 76 -10.42 23.22 -16.25
N ILE A 77 -9.41 23.62 -15.48
CA ILE A 77 -8.91 25.00 -15.44
C ILE A 77 -7.69 25.23 -16.34
N MET A 78 -7.03 24.16 -16.79
CA MET A 78 -5.90 24.25 -17.74
C MET A 78 -6.34 24.84 -19.07
N ASN A 79 -5.51 25.69 -19.67
CA ASN A 79 -5.74 26.31 -20.97
C ASN A 79 -7.11 27.02 -21.10
N LYS A 80 -7.71 27.45 -19.98
CA LYS A 80 -9.06 28.03 -19.96
C LYS A 80 -9.15 29.26 -20.87
N GLY A 81 -10.20 29.30 -21.70
CA GLY A 81 -10.41 30.37 -22.67
C GLY A 81 -9.69 30.15 -24.02
N THR A 82 -8.97 29.05 -24.17
CA THR A 82 -8.38 28.61 -25.45
C THR A 82 -9.17 27.43 -26.04
N ALA A 83 -8.95 27.15 -27.33
CA ALA A 83 -9.52 25.97 -27.99
C ALA A 83 -8.98 24.64 -27.42
N GLN A 84 -7.87 24.66 -26.68
CA GLN A 84 -7.21 23.49 -26.10
C GLN A 84 -7.69 23.14 -24.69
N ASN A 85 -8.73 23.83 -24.19
CA ASN A 85 -9.36 23.48 -22.92
C ASN A 85 -10.23 22.23 -23.09
N ILE A 86 -10.19 21.33 -22.09
CA ILE A 86 -10.97 20.09 -22.09
C ILE A 86 -12.49 20.31 -22.32
N MET A 87 -13.06 21.43 -21.85
CA MET A 87 -14.47 21.78 -22.06
C MET A 87 -14.77 22.20 -23.48
N THR A 88 -13.84 22.91 -24.12
CA THR A 88 -14.00 23.34 -25.50
C THR A 88 -13.81 22.18 -26.47
N GLU A 89 -12.83 21.31 -26.21
CA GLU A 89 -12.56 20.14 -27.05
C GLU A 89 -13.65 19.06 -26.99
N LEU A 90 -14.18 18.80 -25.79
CA LEU A 90 -15.24 17.81 -25.60
C LEU A 90 -16.65 18.40 -25.79
N ALA A 91 -16.75 19.70 -26.13
CA ALA A 91 -18.00 20.43 -26.26
C ALA A 91 -18.93 20.27 -25.02
N MET A 92 -18.33 20.31 -23.84
CA MET A 92 -19.01 20.07 -22.56
C MET A 92 -19.30 21.37 -21.81
N THR A 93 -20.44 21.41 -21.13
CA THR A 93 -20.78 22.45 -20.17
C THR A 93 -20.14 22.21 -18.80
N ALA A 94 -20.05 23.28 -18.01
CA ALA A 94 -19.54 23.21 -16.64
C ALA A 94 -20.35 22.26 -15.72
N ASP A 95 -21.66 22.18 -15.95
CA ASP A 95 -22.57 21.34 -15.17
C ASP A 95 -22.41 19.87 -15.55
N GLU A 96 -22.29 19.57 -16.85
CA GLU A 96 -22.01 18.20 -17.33
C GLU A 96 -20.68 17.69 -16.81
N TYR A 97 -19.64 18.51 -16.79
CA TYR A 97 -18.35 18.10 -16.23
C TYR A 97 -18.43 17.82 -14.73
N THR A 98 -19.12 18.68 -13.99
CA THR A 98 -19.33 18.49 -12.55
C THR A 98 -20.16 17.24 -12.27
N LEU A 99 -21.15 16.93 -13.13
CA LEU A 99 -21.92 15.69 -13.07
C LEU A 99 -21.04 14.46 -13.33
N LEU A 100 -20.16 14.48 -14.33
CA LEU A 100 -19.22 13.38 -14.57
C LEU A 100 -18.29 13.14 -13.36
N THR A 101 -17.74 14.20 -12.77
CA THR A 101 -16.93 14.08 -11.55
C THR A 101 -17.74 13.52 -10.38
N ALA A 102 -19.00 13.91 -10.22
CA ALA A 102 -19.87 13.34 -9.19
C ALA A 102 -20.15 11.85 -9.41
N LEU A 103 -20.38 11.44 -10.67
CA LEU A 103 -20.61 10.05 -11.03
C LEU A 103 -19.40 9.15 -10.74
N TYR A 104 -18.18 9.68 -10.77
CA TYR A 104 -16.96 8.96 -10.35
C TYR A 104 -16.99 8.54 -8.87
N TYR A 105 -17.54 9.39 -7.98
CA TYR A 105 -17.54 9.09 -6.54
C TYR A 105 -18.57 8.04 -6.12
N ILE A 106 -19.65 7.85 -6.89
CA ILE A 106 -20.69 6.87 -6.58
C ILE A 106 -20.13 5.43 -6.49
N PRO A 107 -19.49 4.87 -7.55
CA PRO A 107 -18.87 3.56 -7.46
C PRO A 107 -17.75 3.54 -6.43
N TYR A 108 -16.96 4.61 -6.34
CA TYR A 108 -15.90 4.72 -5.34
C TYR A 108 -16.43 4.46 -3.92
N ILE A 109 -17.51 5.13 -3.50
CA ILE A 109 -18.13 4.94 -2.18
C ILE A 109 -18.68 3.53 -2.01
N ILE A 110 -19.38 3.00 -3.02
CA ILE A 110 -20.00 1.67 -2.98
C ILE A 110 -18.93 0.58 -2.77
N PHE A 111 -17.76 0.71 -3.40
CA PHE A 111 -16.68 -0.27 -3.33
C PHE A 111 -15.62 0.01 -2.25
N GLU A 112 -15.53 1.25 -1.75
CA GLU A 112 -14.59 1.63 -0.68
C GLU A 112 -14.92 0.95 0.66
N ALA A 113 -16.19 0.94 1.07
CA ALA A 113 -16.57 0.33 2.34
C ALA A 113 -16.32 -1.20 2.38
N PRO A 114 -16.71 -1.99 1.35
CA PRO A 114 -16.37 -3.41 1.27
C PRO A 114 -14.86 -3.66 1.22
N SER A 115 -14.10 -2.90 0.43
CA SER A 115 -12.65 -3.11 0.27
C SER A 115 -11.85 -2.78 1.53
N ASN A 116 -12.22 -1.73 2.26
CA ASN A 116 -11.56 -1.37 3.52
C ASN A 116 -11.89 -2.34 4.67
N LEU A 117 -13.07 -2.97 4.65
CA LEU A 117 -13.40 -4.06 5.59
C LEU A 117 -12.54 -5.30 5.35
N LEU A 118 -12.12 -5.54 4.11
CA LEU A 118 -11.22 -6.64 3.73
C LEU A 118 -9.75 -6.38 4.07
N LEU A 119 -9.34 -5.11 4.27
CA LEU A 119 -7.93 -4.69 4.37
C LEU A 119 -7.67 -3.78 5.58
N LYS A 120 -7.88 -4.26 6.81
CA LYS A 120 -7.63 -3.43 8.00
C LYS A 120 -6.15 -3.36 8.40
N SER A 121 -5.41 -2.43 7.78
CA SER A 121 -4.38 -1.59 8.41
C SER A 121 -3.89 -0.51 7.44
N MET A 122 -3.78 0.75 7.93
CA MET A 122 -2.88 1.86 7.54
C MET A 122 -3.56 3.22 7.75
N LYS A 123 -2.87 4.19 8.37
CA LYS A 123 -3.35 5.57 8.55
C LYS A 123 -2.72 6.50 7.49
N PRO A 124 -3.48 6.95 6.47
CA PRO A 124 -2.94 7.68 5.32
C PRO A 124 -3.00 9.22 5.46
N SER A 125 -3.17 9.77 6.67
CA SER A 125 -3.69 11.14 6.82
C SER A 125 -2.74 12.26 6.38
N VAL A 126 -1.43 12.03 6.34
CA VAL A 126 -0.46 13.07 5.92
C VAL A 126 -0.22 13.06 4.40
N TRP A 127 -0.32 11.89 3.77
CA TRP A 127 0.02 11.72 2.35
C TRP A 127 -1.09 12.17 1.40
N HIS A 128 -2.33 12.26 1.89
CA HIS A 128 -3.47 12.78 1.13
C HIS A 128 -3.23 14.20 0.62
N ASN A 129 -2.70 15.10 1.46
CA ASN A 129 -2.50 16.49 1.06
C ASN A 129 -1.35 16.67 0.07
N LEU A 130 -0.42 15.70 -0.03
CA LEU A 130 0.68 15.77 -0.98
C LEU A 130 0.21 15.50 -2.42
N SER A 131 -0.79 14.65 -2.65
CA SER A 131 -1.28 14.40 -4.02
C SER A 131 -1.73 15.69 -4.69
N GLY A 132 -2.49 16.54 -3.97
CA GLY A 132 -2.97 17.81 -4.51
C GLY A 132 -1.84 18.78 -4.85
N VAL A 133 -0.76 18.77 -4.06
CA VAL A 133 0.45 19.59 -4.36
C VAL A 133 1.12 19.10 -5.64
N PHE A 134 1.32 17.78 -5.80
CA PHE A 134 1.91 17.22 -7.02
C PHE A 134 1.02 17.44 -8.24
N GLY A 135 -0.29 17.24 -8.11
CA GLY A 135 -1.26 17.48 -9.18
C GLY A 135 -1.22 18.94 -9.65
N GLY A 136 -1.18 19.90 -8.72
CA GLY A 136 -1.08 21.32 -9.05
C GLY A 136 0.24 21.70 -9.74
N ILE A 137 1.37 21.13 -9.31
CA ILE A 137 2.68 21.34 -9.95
C ILE A 137 2.69 20.78 -11.37
N PHE A 138 2.20 19.55 -11.56
CA PHE A 138 2.13 18.94 -12.89
C PHE A 138 1.19 19.70 -13.80
N ALA A 139 0.01 20.11 -13.32
CA ALA A 139 -0.91 20.93 -14.09
C ALA A 139 -0.24 22.22 -14.58
N TYR A 140 0.47 22.94 -13.71
CA TYR A 140 1.19 24.15 -14.10
C TYR A 140 2.30 23.87 -15.14
N ALA A 141 3.07 22.79 -14.94
CA ALA A 141 4.13 22.40 -15.86
C ALA A 141 3.59 22.06 -17.26
N PHE A 142 2.51 21.28 -17.34
CA PHE A 142 1.91 20.88 -18.61
C PHE A 142 1.10 21.99 -19.28
N ASP A 143 0.48 22.89 -18.52
CA ASP A 143 -0.17 24.09 -19.05
C ASP A 143 0.83 24.99 -19.79
N THR A 144 2.02 25.17 -19.21
CA THR A 144 3.12 25.91 -19.85
C THR A 144 3.67 25.17 -21.08
N ALA A 145 3.80 23.84 -21.01
CA ALA A 145 4.34 23.03 -22.11
C ALA A 145 3.39 22.91 -23.32
N SER A 146 2.07 23.04 -23.13
CA SER A 146 1.10 22.95 -24.24
C SER A 146 1.25 24.03 -25.31
N GLY A 147 1.81 25.19 -24.95
CA GLY A 147 2.05 26.29 -25.90
C GLY A 147 3.10 25.98 -26.97
N GLU A 148 4.02 25.05 -26.72
CA GLU A 148 5.12 24.71 -27.64
C GLU A 148 4.85 23.41 -28.42
N ALA A 149 4.08 22.48 -27.85
CA ALA A 149 3.88 21.12 -28.39
C ALA A 149 2.65 20.99 -29.32
N GLY A 150 1.82 22.02 -29.45
CA GLY A 150 0.57 21.99 -30.25
C GLY A 150 -0.51 21.03 -29.74
N SER A 151 -0.24 20.32 -28.63
CA SER A 151 -1.13 19.37 -27.96
C SER A 151 -1.70 19.99 -26.68
N SER A 152 -2.88 19.55 -26.29
CA SER A 152 -3.62 20.14 -25.18
C SER A 152 -3.03 19.71 -23.85
N GLY A 153 -2.77 20.67 -22.94
CA GLY A 153 -2.04 20.41 -21.70
C GLY A 153 -2.67 19.32 -20.82
N TRP A 154 -4.01 19.22 -20.84
CA TRP A 154 -4.74 18.18 -20.11
C TRP A 154 -4.48 16.77 -20.66
N GLN A 155 -4.28 16.62 -21.98
CA GLN A 155 -3.96 15.33 -22.61
C GLN A 155 -2.56 14.87 -22.20
N LEU A 156 -1.59 15.79 -22.21
CA LEU A 156 -0.22 15.51 -21.77
C LEU A 156 -0.16 15.14 -20.28
N LEU A 157 -0.95 15.82 -19.44
CA LEU A 157 -1.07 15.51 -18.02
C LEU A 157 -1.50 14.05 -17.79
N PHE A 158 -2.61 13.62 -18.40
CA PHE A 158 -3.11 12.25 -18.23
C PHE A 158 -2.24 11.20 -18.91
N LEU A 159 -1.61 11.50 -20.04
CA LEU A 159 -0.67 10.58 -20.69
C LEU A 159 0.56 10.34 -19.81
N PHE A 160 1.11 11.41 -19.23
CA PHE A 160 2.25 11.31 -18.33
C PHE A 160 1.88 10.56 -17.04
N GLU A 161 0.76 10.91 -16.41
CA GLU A 161 0.26 10.22 -15.23
C GLU A 161 0.02 8.73 -15.49
N GLY A 162 -0.67 8.39 -16.58
CA GLY A 162 -0.90 7.00 -16.98
C GLY A 162 0.40 6.23 -17.18
N LEU A 163 1.41 6.84 -17.80
CA LEU A 163 2.73 6.23 -17.97
C LEU A 163 3.43 5.99 -16.62
N VAL A 164 3.42 6.98 -15.72
CA VAL A 164 4.00 6.84 -14.38
C VAL A 164 3.32 5.71 -13.62
N THR A 165 2.00 5.61 -13.69
CA THR A 165 1.23 4.55 -13.01
C THR A 165 1.55 3.16 -13.57
N VAL A 166 1.69 3.02 -14.90
CA VAL A 166 2.09 1.75 -15.54
C VAL A 166 3.51 1.34 -15.13
N VAL A 167 4.46 2.27 -15.14
CA VAL A 167 5.84 2.00 -14.71
C VAL A 167 5.88 1.62 -13.24
N PHE A 168 5.15 2.36 -12.39
CA PHE A 168 5.07 2.06 -10.97
C PHE A 168 4.44 0.69 -10.71
N ALA A 169 3.36 0.33 -11.43
CA ALA A 169 2.75 -0.99 -11.33
C ALA A 169 3.74 -2.10 -11.74
N ALA A 170 4.52 -1.91 -12.81
CA ALA A 170 5.57 -2.86 -13.19
C ALA A 170 6.64 -2.99 -12.09
N VAL A 171 7.10 -1.88 -11.52
CA VAL A 171 8.07 -1.89 -10.40
C VAL A 171 7.49 -2.63 -9.19
N VAL A 172 6.23 -2.36 -8.79
CA VAL A 172 5.57 -3.07 -7.69
C VAL A 172 5.50 -4.56 -7.97
N TYR A 173 5.09 -4.94 -9.18
CA TYR A 173 4.98 -6.34 -9.60
C TYR A 173 6.32 -7.10 -9.49
N PHE A 174 7.45 -6.46 -9.83
CA PHE A 174 8.76 -7.10 -9.76
C PHE A 174 9.45 -6.98 -8.39
N CYS A 175 9.19 -5.93 -7.61
CA CYS A 175 9.94 -5.63 -6.40
C CYS A 175 9.22 -5.99 -5.10
N LEU A 176 7.89 -6.12 -5.09
CA LEU A 176 7.11 -6.38 -3.87
C LEU A 176 6.91 -7.89 -3.68
N PRO A 177 7.54 -8.53 -2.67
CA PRO A 177 7.26 -9.91 -2.35
C PRO A 177 5.87 -10.05 -1.70
N ASP A 178 5.07 -10.99 -2.20
CA ASP A 178 3.73 -11.27 -1.66
C ASP A 178 3.75 -11.92 -0.27
N PHE A 179 4.83 -12.65 0.07
CA PHE A 179 4.95 -13.39 1.32
C PHE A 179 6.30 -13.17 2.02
N PRO A 180 6.36 -13.30 3.35
CA PRO A 180 7.63 -13.30 4.09
C PRO A 180 8.62 -14.38 3.59
N ASP A 181 8.11 -15.45 2.98
CA ASP A 181 8.90 -16.53 2.38
C ASP A 181 9.64 -16.16 1.10
N THR A 182 9.02 -15.32 0.28
CA THR A 182 9.60 -14.84 -0.98
C THR A 182 10.48 -13.61 -0.76
N ALA A 183 10.40 -12.98 0.42
CA ALA A 183 11.27 -11.89 0.81
C ALA A 183 12.73 -12.34 0.98
N GLY A 184 13.56 -12.08 -0.04
CA GLY A 184 15.01 -12.36 -0.04
C GLY A 184 15.85 -11.49 0.91
N TRP A 185 15.21 -10.58 1.65
CA TRP A 185 15.87 -9.63 2.55
C TRP A 185 15.67 -9.95 4.03
N LEU A 186 14.82 -10.93 4.36
CA LEU A 186 14.64 -11.45 5.72
C LEU A 186 15.61 -12.61 5.95
N SER A 187 16.32 -12.59 7.08
CA SER A 187 17.10 -13.76 7.52
C SER A 187 16.19 -14.92 7.96
N GLY A 188 16.71 -16.14 8.03
CA GLY A 188 15.92 -17.32 8.42
C GLY A 188 15.22 -17.17 9.78
N LYS A 189 15.92 -16.61 10.78
CA LYS A 189 15.36 -16.34 12.11
C LYS A 189 14.24 -15.28 12.06
N GLU A 190 14.43 -14.20 11.30
CA GLU A 190 13.44 -13.13 11.16
C GLU A 190 12.20 -13.61 10.39
N ARG A 191 12.39 -14.47 9.39
CA ARG A 191 11.30 -15.08 8.62
C ARG A 191 10.44 -15.99 9.49
N ALA A 192 11.05 -16.86 10.30
CA ALA A 192 10.33 -17.71 11.25
C ALA A 192 9.51 -16.88 12.24
N PHE A 193 10.13 -15.84 12.80
CA PHE A 193 9.44 -14.90 13.71
C PHE A 193 8.25 -14.18 13.06
N VAL A 194 8.38 -13.69 11.82
CA VAL A 194 7.28 -12.99 11.13
C VAL A 194 6.13 -13.93 10.79
N LYS A 195 6.43 -15.18 10.41
CA LYS A 195 5.40 -16.21 10.14
C LYS A 195 4.59 -16.55 11.36
N ASP A 196 5.24 -16.71 12.51
CA ASP A 196 4.56 -16.98 13.77
C ASP A 196 3.54 -15.87 14.10
N ARG A 197 3.88 -14.61 13.80
CA ARG A 197 2.98 -13.49 14.07
C ARG A 197 1.77 -13.43 13.14
N LEU A 198 1.75 -14.18 12.04
CA LEU A 198 0.59 -14.23 11.16
C LEU A 198 -0.56 -15.02 11.82
N PRO A 199 -1.82 -14.57 11.65
CA PRO A 199 -2.97 -15.32 12.13
C PRO A 199 -3.01 -16.70 11.46
N GLN A 200 -3.56 -17.70 12.14
CA GLN A 200 -3.64 -19.07 11.60
C GLN A 200 -4.40 -19.16 10.27
N THR A 201 -5.29 -18.20 10.01
CA THR A 201 -6.08 -18.06 8.77
C THR A 201 -5.38 -17.26 7.68
N ALA A 202 -4.13 -16.82 7.88
CA ALA A 202 -3.38 -16.10 6.86
C ALA A 202 -3.08 -17.05 5.70
N PRO A 203 -3.33 -16.64 4.43
CA PRO A 203 -2.95 -17.43 3.26
C PRO A 203 -1.44 -17.69 3.29
N ARG A 204 -1.03 -18.91 2.94
CA ARG A 204 0.38 -19.28 2.92
C ARG A 204 0.88 -19.49 1.49
N ALA A 205 2.19 -19.30 1.30
CA ALA A 205 2.81 -19.38 -0.03
C ALA A 205 2.74 -20.79 -0.65
N ASP A 206 2.58 -21.83 0.17
CA ASP A 206 2.39 -23.23 -0.22
C ASP A 206 0.97 -23.54 -0.68
N GLU A 207 -0.05 -22.86 -0.15
CA GLU A 207 -1.46 -23.04 -0.53
C GLU A 207 -1.79 -22.47 -1.92
N LEU A 208 -0.96 -21.55 -2.42
CA LEU A 208 -1.17 -20.85 -3.70
C LEU A 208 -0.37 -21.44 -4.87
N LYS A 209 0.49 -22.44 -4.61
CA LYS A 209 1.21 -23.18 -5.66
C LYS A 209 0.32 -24.32 -6.16
N LEU A 210 -0.59 -23.98 -7.08
CA LEU A 210 -1.31 -24.96 -7.91
C LEU A 210 -0.42 -25.50 -9.03
#